data_AF-A0A345Z3F6-F1
#
_entry.id   AF-A0A345Z3F6-F1
#
_cell.length_a   1.000
_cell.length_b   1.000
_cell.length_c   1.000
_cell.angle_alpha   90.00
_cell.angle_beta   90.00
_cell.angle_gamma   90.00
#
_symmetry.space_group_name_H-M   'P 1'
#
loop_
_entity.id
_entity.type
_entity.pdbx_description
1 polymer ?
#
loop_
_entity_poly.entity_id
_entity_poly.type
_entity_poly.pdbx_seq_one_letter_code
_entity_poly.pdbx_strand_id
1 'polypeptide(L)'
;MKKLLGLLGAVGLTVSTASAVVACGQTKDEEDNKIDSGDLGDEKVISVKNVVVNRNVSRKDLLGEGADNSKITNAGIVEGLNYANNTSLEETDVEIEFQNTEKTMATITATEGSKFTGTVNIYINFDVNIENIILNTKIGDVYISNDVWADKSSPIVLATLLMEFIGDKNPILEIIADQILKFSTNSMLVPESMIVEEELITLNFNLLDDPKCFIKGKITISFNQKDDTRLTIKQAVTNTDLGKIADNQTKTILKRLYELNKSNMKDISEEVFIKNTIVDQDDDGEYFIQFVAGTSIFKGHDDMAAFLAEIDSKDIQLPITFTV
;
A
#
# COMPACT_ATOMS: atom_id res chain seq x y z
N MET A 1 -2.74 -0.72 -2.58
CA MET A 1 -1.77 0.36 -2.91
C MET A 1 -2.34 1.51 -3.72
N LYS A 2 -3.56 1.40 -4.28
CA LYS A 2 -4.18 2.42 -5.15
C LYS A 2 -4.24 3.84 -4.57
N LYS A 3 -4.29 3.97 -3.23
CA LYS A 3 -4.33 5.28 -2.54
C LYS A 3 -2.97 5.96 -2.42
N LEU A 4 -1.88 5.20 -2.50
CA LEU A 4 -0.53 5.69 -2.20
C LEU A 4 0.11 6.42 -3.39
N LEU A 5 -0.21 6.01 -4.61
CA LEU A 5 0.47 6.43 -5.83
C LEU A 5 -0.36 7.42 -6.64
N GLY A 6 -1.70 7.28 -6.61
CA GLY A 6 -2.67 8.33 -6.99
C GLY A 6 -2.47 9.70 -6.31
N LEU A 7 -1.55 9.71 -5.35
CA LEU A 7 -1.25 10.78 -4.43
C LEU A 7 0.05 11.51 -4.81
N LEU A 8 1.14 10.78 -5.07
CA LEU A 8 2.41 11.36 -5.50
C LEU A 8 2.28 12.18 -6.81
N GLY A 9 1.34 11.85 -7.68
CA GLY A 9 1.05 12.65 -8.89
C GLY A 9 -0.11 13.65 -8.78
N ALA A 10 -0.79 13.76 -7.63
CA ALA A 10 -1.85 14.76 -7.42
C ALA A 10 -1.33 16.22 -7.35
N VAL A 11 -0.01 16.44 -7.48
CA VAL A 11 0.57 17.76 -7.76
C VAL A 11 0.34 18.18 -9.23
N GLY A 12 -0.17 17.29 -10.09
CA GLY A 12 -0.54 17.58 -11.48
C GLY A 12 -1.89 16.96 -11.90
N LEU A 13 -2.99 17.66 -11.62
CA LEU A 13 -4.30 17.54 -12.28
C LEU A 13 -5.22 16.36 -11.92
N THR A 14 -6.50 16.54 -12.25
CA THR A 14 -7.72 16.07 -11.59
C THR A 14 -8.40 14.83 -12.21
N VAL A 15 -9.12 14.10 -11.34
CA VAL A 15 -10.27 13.16 -11.53
C VAL A 15 -10.06 11.77 -12.16
N SER A 16 -10.34 10.72 -11.37
CA SER A 16 -11.24 9.59 -11.69
C SER A 16 -11.56 8.79 -10.42
N THR A 17 -12.53 7.88 -10.44
CA THR A 17 -13.33 7.43 -9.26
C THR A 17 -12.76 6.25 -8.48
N ALA A 18 -13.38 5.96 -7.32
CA ALA A 18 -12.86 5.09 -6.27
C ALA A 18 -13.67 3.79 -6.17
N SER A 19 -12.99 2.65 -6.30
CA SER A 19 -13.44 1.34 -5.83
C SER A 19 -12.61 0.90 -4.62
N ALA A 20 -13.29 0.48 -3.55
CA ALA A 20 -12.66 -0.03 -2.34
C ALA A 20 -12.20 -1.48 -2.58
N VAL A 21 -10.90 -1.68 -2.80
CA VAL A 21 -10.29 -3.02 -2.81
C VAL A 21 -9.76 -3.31 -1.41
N VAL A 22 -10.35 -4.30 -0.75
CA VAL A 22 -9.82 -4.90 0.47
C VAL A 22 -8.49 -5.57 0.10
N ALA A 23 -7.38 -5.09 0.66
CA ALA A 23 -6.13 -5.82 0.65
C ALA A 23 -6.33 -7.09 1.48
N CYS A 24 -6.68 -8.20 0.83
CA CYS A 24 -6.69 -9.50 1.48
C CYS A 24 -5.27 -9.79 1.95
N GLY A 25 -5.09 -9.82 3.27
CA GLY A 25 -3.84 -10.17 3.94
C GLY A 25 -3.27 -11.47 3.37
N GLN A 26 -1.95 -11.52 3.28
CA GLN A 26 -1.20 -12.68 2.81
C GLN A 26 -1.73 -13.96 3.48
N THR A 27 -2.03 -14.96 2.66
CA THR A 27 -2.38 -16.30 3.12
C THR A 27 -1.19 -16.93 3.84
N LYS A 28 -1.49 -17.41 5.05
CA LYS A 28 -0.64 -18.16 5.98
C LYS A 28 0.07 -19.32 5.29
N ASP A 29 1.40 -19.30 5.28
CA ASP A 29 2.25 -20.49 5.17
C ASP A 29 3.58 -20.34 5.94
N GLU A 30 3.77 -19.26 6.71
CA GLU A 30 4.80 -19.21 7.76
C GLU A 30 4.13 -19.45 9.10
N GLU A 31 4.73 -20.28 9.97
CA GLU A 31 4.30 -20.40 11.37
C GLU A 31 4.05 -18.98 11.92
N ASP A 32 2.83 -18.75 12.43
CA ASP A 32 2.38 -17.43 12.89
C ASP A 32 3.19 -17.08 14.15
N ASN A 33 4.40 -16.55 13.96
CA ASN A 33 5.36 -16.17 15.00
C ASN A 33 4.90 -14.94 15.79
N LYS A 34 3.60 -14.65 15.78
CA LYS A 34 3.01 -13.55 16.52
C LYS A 34 3.01 -13.85 18.00
N ILE A 35 3.22 -12.81 18.79
CA ILE A 35 3.03 -12.86 20.23
C ILE A 35 1.53 -13.02 20.49
N ASP A 36 1.15 -14.13 21.12
CA ASP A 36 -0.24 -14.51 21.37
C ASP A 36 -0.69 -14.29 22.81
N SER A 37 0.23 -13.95 23.72
CA SER A 37 -0.05 -13.68 25.13
C SER A 37 1.08 -12.87 25.76
N GLY A 38 0.80 -12.20 26.88
CA GLY A 38 1.82 -11.49 27.65
C GLY A 38 1.33 -10.20 28.30
N ASP A 39 2.22 -9.57 29.08
CA ASP A 39 1.94 -8.28 29.70
C ASP A 39 2.21 -7.14 28.72
N LEU A 40 1.19 -6.33 28.42
CA LEU A 40 1.29 -5.16 27.55
C LEU A 40 2.32 -4.13 28.04
N GLY A 41 2.59 -4.09 29.34
CA GLY A 41 3.62 -3.24 29.94
C GLY A 41 5.05 -3.75 29.74
N ASP A 42 5.24 -5.01 29.31
CA ASP A 42 6.55 -5.59 29.01
C ASP A 42 7.03 -5.15 27.62
N GLU A 43 8.25 -4.63 27.52
CA GLU A 43 8.88 -4.22 26.26
C GLU A 43 9.11 -5.39 25.29
N LYS A 44 9.07 -6.64 25.78
CA LYS A 44 9.08 -7.83 24.92
C LYS A 44 7.78 -8.05 24.18
N VAL A 45 6.66 -7.52 24.71
CA VAL A 45 5.34 -7.59 24.09
C VAL A 45 5.09 -6.33 23.28
N ILE A 46 5.28 -5.15 23.90
CA ILE A 46 5.09 -3.84 23.25
C ILE A 46 6.41 -3.05 23.27
N SER A 47 7.21 -3.25 22.22
CA SER A 47 8.49 -2.56 22.01
C SER A 47 8.34 -1.22 21.28
N VAL A 48 7.35 -1.09 20.39
CA VAL A 48 7.04 0.11 19.62
C VAL A 48 5.75 0.75 20.13
N LYS A 49 5.89 1.91 20.77
CA LYS A 49 4.77 2.67 21.36
C LYS A 49 4.24 3.78 20.46
N ASN A 50 5.01 4.22 19.46
CA ASN A 50 4.59 5.19 18.45
C ASN A 50 4.04 4.41 17.26
N VAL A 51 2.72 4.23 17.23
CA VAL A 51 2.05 3.34 16.29
C VAL A 51 1.38 4.12 15.16
N VAL A 52 1.44 3.54 13.95
CA VAL A 52 0.63 3.97 12.82
C VAL A 52 -0.76 3.41 12.99
N VAL A 53 -1.77 4.27 12.89
CA VAL A 53 -3.18 3.87 12.98
C VAL A 53 -3.97 4.43 11.82
N ASN A 54 -4.84 3.60 11.25
CA ASN A 54 -5.65 3.98 10.12
C ASN A 54 -6.65 5.08 10.46
N ARG A 55 -6.50 6.22 9.77
CA ARG A 55 -7.41 7.38 9.84
C ARG A 55 -8.53 7.30 8.81
N ASN A 56 -8.71 6.14 8.18
CA ASN A 56 -9.72 5.87 7.16
C ASN A 56 -9.74 6.94 6.07
N VAL A 57 -8.54 7.33 5.64
CA VAL A 57 -8.35 8.45 4.72
C VAL A 57 -8.96 8.09 3.36
N SER A 58 -9.91 8.89 2.91
CA SER A 58 -10.48 8.80 1.57
C SER A 58 -9.61 9.57 0.58
N ARG A 59 -9.76 9.28 -0.71
CA ARG A 59 -9.09 10.06 -1.77
C ARG A 59 -9.45 11.54 -1.71
N LYS A 60 -10.66 11.89 -1.27
CA LYS A 60 -11.08 13.28 -1.08
C LYS A 60 -10.33 13.95 0.08
N ASP A 61 -10.13 13.24 1.19
CA ASP A 61 -9.39 13.76 2.35
C ASP A 61 -7.93 14.04 1.98
N LEU A 62 -7.35 13.16 1.16
CA LEU A 62 -5.99 13.28 0.64
C LEU A 62 -5.78 14.54 -0.23
N LEU A 63 -6.77 14.93 -1.02
CA LEU A 63 -6.74 16.12 -1.87
C LEU A 63 -7.18 17.41 -1.15
N GLY A 64 -7.67 17.29 0.08
CA GLY A 64 -8.26 18.38 0.86
C GLY A 64 -7.40 18.79 2.06
N GLU A 65 -8.02 18.86 3.23
CA GLU A 65 -7.38 19.35 4.47
C GLU A 65 -6.41 18.34 5.13
N GLY A 66 -6.32 17.14 4.54
CA GLY A 66 -5.54 16.02 5.04
C GLY A 66 -6.36 15.05 5.89
N ALA A 67 -5.66 14.07 6.44
CA ALA A 67 -6.26 13.03 7.27
C ALA A 67 -6.62 13.52 8.68
N ASP A 68 -7.78 13.07 9.17
CA ASP A 68 -8.36 13.46 10.45
C ASP A 68 -8.33 12.31 11.46
N ASN A 69 -7.72 12.55 12.63
CA ASN A 69 -7.65 11.59 13.72
C ASN A 69 -9.03 11.24 14.30
N SER A 70 -10.06 12.07 14.10
CA SER A 70 -11.41 11.77 14.57
C SER A 70 -11.94 10.43 14.04
N LYS A 71 -11.47 10.02 12.85
CA LYS A 71 -11.81 8.77 12.14
C LYS A 71 -11.09 7.52 12.63
N ILE A 72 -10.21 7.65 13.62
CA ILE A 72 -9.52 6.52 14.27
C ILE A 72 -10.53 5.68 15.05
N THR A 73 -10.47 4.37 14.83
CA THR A 73 -11.30 3.33 15.48
C THR A 73 -10.46 2.46 16.41
N ASN A 74 -11.10 1.76 17.34
CA ASN A 74 -10.45 0.79 18.22
C ASN A 74 -9.79 -0.34 17.40
N ALA A 75 -10.52 -0.89 16.42
CA ALA A 75 -10.01 -1.83 15.42
C ALA A 75 -8.69 -1.36 14.79
N GLY A 76 -8.61 -0.10 14.34
CA GLY A 76 -7.41 0.45 13.73
C GLY A 76 -6.24 0.56 14.70
N ILE A 77 -6.49 0.82 15.99
CA ILE A 77 -5.44 0.85 17.03
C ILE A 77 -4.89 -0.55 17.27
N VAL A 78 -5.78 -1.55 17.40
CA VAL A 78 -5.39 -2.94 17.57
C VAL A 78 -4.60 -3.45 16.35
N GLU A 79 -5.04 -3.12 15.14
CA GLU A 79 -4.32 -3.42 13.90
C GLU A 79 -2.92 -2.77 13.89
N GLY A 80 -2.83 -1.48 14.23
CA GLY A 80 -1.56 -0.75 14.31
C GLY A 80 -0.59 -1.32 15.34
N LEU A 81 -1.09 -1.69 16.52
CA LEU A 81 -0.32 -2.37 17.57
C LEU A 81 0.20 -3.73 17.11
N ASN A 82 -0.68 -4.54 16.53
CA ASN A 82 -0.33 -5.86 15.99
C ASN A 82 0.74 -5.76 14.92
N TYR A 83 0.62 -4.77 14.03
CA TYR A 83 1.62 -4.54 13.00
C TYR A 83 2.97 -4.13 13.60
N ALA A 84 2.98 -3.13 14.48
CA ALA A 84 4.21 -2.54 15.01
C ALA A 84 4.96 -3.49 15.97
N ASN A 85 4.25 -4.39 16.65
CA ASN A 85 4.81 -5.24 17.71
C ASN A 85 4.74 -6.74 17.41
N ASN A 86 4.27 -7.13 16.23
CA ASN A 86 4.06 -8.53 15.85
C ASN A 86 3.20 -9.29 16.89
N THR A 87 2.14 -8.65 17.40
CA THR A 87 1.18 -9.26 18.32
C THR A 87 -0.05 -9.80 17.57
N SER A 88 -0.86 -10.61 18.26
CA SER A 88 -2.16 -11.10 17.78
C SER A 88 -3.33 -10.68 18.70
N LEU A 89 -3.30 -9.42 19.14
CA LEU A 89 -4.38 -8.79 19.91
C LEU A 89 -5.67 -8.79 19.09
N GLU A 90 -6.77 -9.13 19.75
CA GLU A 90 -8.12 -8.94 19.23
C GLU A 90 -8.76 -7.70 19.88
N GLU A 91 -9.77 -7.11 19.24
CA GLU A 91 -10.49 -5.96 19.83
C GLU A 91 -11.12 -6.29 21.19
N THR A 92 -11.47 -7.55 21.43
CA THR A 92 -12.01 -8.02 22.71
C THR A 92 -10.97 -8.19 23.80
N ASP A 93 -9.68 -8.24 23.45
CA ASP A 93 -8.59 -8.45 24.40
C ASP A 93 -8.25 -7.18 25.20
N VAL A 94 -8.73 -6.00 24.77
CA VAL A 94 -8.31 -4.70 25.30
C VAL A 94 -9.44 -3.68 25.39
N GLU A 95 -9.35 -2.82 26.41
CA GLU A 95 -10.05 -1.56 26.51
C GLU A 95 -9.13 -0.41 26.08
N ILE A 96 -9.66 0.56 25.35
CA ILE A 96 -8.91 1.68 24.78
C ILE A 96 -9.49 2.99 25.28
N GLU A 97 -8.67 3.78 25.96
CA GLU A 97 -9.04 5.11 26.46
C GLU A 97 -8.13 6.18 25.85
N PHE A 98 -8.70 7.07 25.03
CA PHE A 98 -7.97 8.23 24.50
C PHE A 98 -7.67 9.25 25.60
N GLN A 99 -6.40 9.63 25.71
CA GLN A 99 -5.92 10.54 26.76
C GLN A 99 -6.00 12.02 26.35
N ASN A 100 -6.37 12.30 25.10
CA ASN A 100 -6.55 13.66 24.59
C ASN A 100 -7.60 13.75 23.47
N THR A 101 -8.05 14.98 23.21
CA THR A 101 -9.07 15.30 22.19
C THR A 101 -8.59 15.04 20.77
N GLU A 102 -7.29 15.17 20.53
CA GLU A 102 -6.66 14.97 19.22
C GLU A 102 -6.44 13.48 18.88
N LYS A 103 -6.74 12.58 19.83
CA LYS A 103 -6.52 11.13 19.73
C LYS A 103 -5.09 10.76 19.31
N THR A 104 -4.10 11.52 19.77
CA THR A 104 -2.67 11.21 19.54
C THR A 104 -2.05 10.39 20.68
N MET A 105 -2.80 10.13 21.75
CA MET A 105 -2.37 9.29 22.86
C MET A 105 -3.53 8.42 23.34
N ALA A 106 -3.24 7.17 23.65
CA ALA A 106 -4.22 6.24 24.23
C ALA A 106 -3.57 5.35 25.30
N THR A 107 -4.38 4.99 26.29
CA THR A 107 -4.09 3.94 27.28
C THR A 107 -4.81 2.68 26.83
N ILE A 108 -4.07 1.58 26.73
CA ILE A 108 -4.56 0.27 26.32
C ILE A 108 -4.45 -0.65 27.52
N THR A 109 -5.57 -1.17 28.00
CA THR A 109 -5.63 -2.06 29.17
C THR A 109 -6.19 -3.39 28.75
N ALA A 110 -5.52 -4.49 29.10
CA ALA A 110 -6.04 -5.82 28.80
C ALA A 110 -7.35 -6.08 29.56
N THR A 111 -8.34 -6.67 28.89
CA THR A 111 -9.62 -7.05 29.49
C THR A 111 -9.47 -8.26 30.41
N GLU A 112 -10.37 -8.39 31.39
CA GLU A 112 -10.39 -9.58 32.25
C GLU A 112 -10.68 -10.85 31.42
N GLY A 113 -9.85 -11.87 31.59
CA GLY A 113 -9.96 -13.13 30.84
C GLY A 113 -9.29 -13.11 29.47
N SER A 114 -8.70 -11.98 29.06
CA SER A 114 -7.81 -11.90 27.90
C SER A 114 -6.56 -12.77 28.09
N LYS A 115 -5.99 -13.21 26.97
CA LYS A 115 -4.67 -13.86 26.91
C LYS A 115 -3.52 -12.86 27.15
N PHE A 116 -3.82 -11.56 27.12
CA PHE A 116 -2.92 -10.47 27.49
C PHE A 116 -3.26 -9.92 28.88
N THR A 117 -2.28 -9.28 29.52
CA THR A 117 -2.45 -8.64 30.83
C THR A 117 -1.84 -7.23 30.83
N GLY A 118 -2.10 -6.47 31.89
CA GLY A 118 -1.44 -5.17 32.12
C GLY A 118 -1.98 -4.02 31.27
N THR A 119 -1.22 -2.93 31.25
CA THR A 119 -1.60 -1.66 30.62
C THR A 119 -0.39 -1.03 29.95
N VAL A 120 -0.61 -0.39 28.80
CA VAL A 120 0.41 0.36 28.07
C VAL A 120 -0.13 1.68 27.54
N ASN A 121 0.71 2.70 27.58
CA ASN A 121 0.44 3.99 26.94
C ASN A 121 1.11 4.02 25.57
N ILE A 122 0.37 4.43 24.55
CA ILE A 122 0.85 4.54 23.18
C ILE A 122 0.62 5.95 22.62
N TYR A 123 1.44 6.28 21.62
CA TYR A 123 1.32 7.47 20.80
C TYR A 123 0.79 7.06 19.42
N ILE A 124 -0.28 7.72 18.99
CA ILE A 124 -0.98 7.38 17.75
C ILE A 124 -0.65 8.42 16.69
N ASN A 125 -0.10 7.98 15.56
CA ASN A 125 0.25 8.85 14.43
C ASN A 125 1.04 10.08 14.89
N PHE A 126 2.03 9.86 15.77
CA PHE A 126 2.85 10.90 16.36
C PHE A 126 4.29 10.40 16.47
N ASP A 127 5.22 11.17 15.91
CA ASP A 127 6.68 10.90 15.96
C ASP A 127 7.03 9.43 15.64
N VAL A 128 6.45 8.91 14.57
CA VAL A 128 6.64 7.52 14.16
C VAL A 128 7.90 7.41 13.30
N ASN A 129 8.86 6.60 13.73
CA ASN A 129 10.05 6.30 12.92
C ASN A 129 9.65 5.39 11.74
N ILE A 130 9.97 5.81 10.52
CA ILE A 130 9.75 5.07 9.27
C ILE A 130 10.39 3.67 9.28
N GLU A 131 11.47 3.47 10.03
CA GLU A 131 12.13 2.16 10.19
C GLU A 131 11.24 1.14 10.92
N ASN A 132 10.32 1.60 11.77
CA ASN A 132 9.33 0.74 12.45
C ASN A 132 8.13 0.42 11.56
N ILE A 133 8.05 1.06 10.38
CA ILE A 133 6.96 0.90 9.42
C ILE A 133 7.41 -0.03 8.28
N ILE A 134 8.62 0.15 7.76
CA ILE A 134 9.15 -0.67 6.67
C ILE A 134 9.88 -1.89 7.25
N LEU A 135 9.09 -2.88 7.69
CA LEU A 135 9.62 -4.10 8.30
C LEU A 135 10.17 -5.08 7.26
N ASN A 136 9.57 -5.12 6.06
CA ASN A 136 10.06 -5.95 4.98
C ASN A 136 11.10 -5.19 4.14
N THR A 137 12.36 -5.46 4.45
CA THR A 137 13.53 -4.86 3.78
C THR A 137 13.95 -5.60 2.52
N LYS A 138 13.45 -6.82 2.30
CA LYS A 138 13.76 -7.63 1.11
C LYS A 138 12.66 -7.45 0.06
N ILE A 139 12.70 -6.30 -0.62
CA ILE A 139 11.67 -5.96 -1.61
C ILE A 139 11.80 -6.75 -2.94
N GLY A 140 13.01 -7.27 -3.23
CA GLY A 140 13.30 -8.06 -4.42
C GLY A 140 13.79 -7.22 -5.60
N ASP A 141 13.62 -7.76 -6.81
CA ASP A 141 13.94 -7.05 -8.05
C ASP A 141 12.93 -5.93 -8.30
N VAL A 142 13.44 -4.76 -8.70
CA VAL A 142 12.62 -3.61 -9.11
C VAL A 142 12.67 -3.51 -10.62
N TYR A 143 11.49 -3.41 -11.23
CA TYR A 143 11.32 -3.38 -12.68
C TYR A 143 10.87 -2.00 -13.11
N ILE A 144 11.80 -1.23 -13.68
CA ILE A 144 11.56 0.11 -14.21
C ILE A 144 12.15 0.13 -15.63
N SER A 145 11.43 0.71 -16.60
CA SER A 145 11.96 0.82 -17.96
C SER A 145 13.19 1.72 -17.98
N ASN A 146 14.18 1.38 -18.80
CA ASN A 146 15.40 2.17 -18.92
C ASN A 146 15.14 3.60 -19.35
N ASP A 147 14.11 3.85 -20.17
CA ASP A 147 13.75 5.20 -20.61
C ASP A 147 13.29 6.06 -19.42
N VAL A 148 12.47 5.50 -18.53
CA VAL A 148 12.01 6.20 -17.32
C VAL A 148 13.17 6.38 -16.33
N TRP A 149 14.04 5.38 -16.19
CA TRP A 149 15.21 5.46 -15.31
C TRP A 149 16.27 6.45 -15.78
N ALA A 150 16.51 6.50 -17.09
CA ALA A 150 17.48 7.40 -17.71
C ALA A 150 17.07 8.86 -17.53
N ASP A 151 15.76 9.13 -17.44
CA ASP A 151 15.24 10.45 -17.13
C ASP A 151 15.29 10.76 -15.62
N LYS A 152 16.52 11.01 -15.14
CA LYS A 152 16.78 11.45 -13.76
C LYS A 152 16.22 12.85 -13.45
N SER A 153 15.60 13.53 -14.41
CA SER A 153 15.05 14.88 -14.19
C SER A 153 13.84 14.87 -13.26
N SER A 154 13.23 13.70 -13.02
CA SER A 154 12.07 13.57 -12.15
C SER A 154 12.27 12.52 -11.04
N PRO A 155 13.08 12.83 -10.00
CA PRO A 155 13.26 11.97 -8.82
C PRO A 155 11.95 11.49 -8.20
N ILE A 156 10.90 12.32 -8.28
CA ILE A 156 9.58 11.98 -7.76
C ILE A 156 8.89 10.85 -8.54
N VAL A 157 9.08 10.76 -9.86
CA VAL A 157 8.53 9.68 -10.68
C VAL A 157 9.21 8.37 -10.31
N LEU A 158 10.55 8.39 -10.17
CA LEU A 158 11.33 7.24 -9.75
C LEU A 158 10.97 6.77 -8.34
N ALA A 159 10.85 7.72 -7.40
CA ALA A 159 10.38 7.41 -6.05
C ALA A 159 8.96 6.84 -6.04
N THR A 160 8.06 7.38 -6.87
CA THR A 160 6.69 6.85 -7.04
C THR A 160 6.72 5.39 -7.47
N LEU A 161 7.45 5.08 -8.54
CA LEU A 161 7.56 3.71 -9.05
C LEU A 161 8.17 2.75 -8.04
N LEU A 162 9.20 3.18 -7.30
CA LEU A 162 9.81 2.36 -6.24
C LEU A 162 8.86 2.12 -5.06
N MET A 163 8.06 3.11 -4.69
CA MET A 163 7.06 2.96 -3.63
C MET A 163 5.95 1.95 -4.00
N GLU A 164 5.73 1.63 -5.28
CA GLU A 164 4.86 0.52 -5.68
C GLU A 164 5.42 -0.83 -5.18
N PHE A 165 6.72 -1.06 -5.37
CA PHE A 165 7.37 -2.30 -4.94
C PHE A 165 7.50 -2.38 -3.41
N ILE A 166 7.85 -1.26 -2.78
CA ILE A 166 7.98 -1.20 -1.32
C ILE A 166 6.61 -1.38 -0.65
N GLY A 167 5.58 -0.72 -1.17
CA GLY A 167 4.21 -0.83 -0.68
C GLY A 167 3.63 -2.24 -0.79
N ASP A 168 3.96 -2.99 -1.86
CA ASP A 168 3.51 -4.39 -2.03
C ASP A 168 4.01 -5.26 -0.88
N LYS A 169 5.25 -5.02 -0.45
CA LYS A 169 5.90 -5.76 0.63
C LYS A 169 5.60 -5.18 2.01
N ASN A 170 5.12 -3.94 2.08
CA ASN A 170 4.82 -3.23 3.33
C ASN A 170 3.43 -2.57 3.24
N PRO A 171 2.33 -3.34 3.34
CA PRO A 171 0.96 -2.81 3.17
C PRO A 171 0.59 -1.68 4.13
N ILE A 172 1.25 -1.58 5.29
CA ILE A 172 1.10 -0.48 6.25
C ILE A 172 1.33 0.90 5.60
N LEU A 173 2.12 0.98 4.52
CA LEU A 173 2.39 2.23 3.81
C LEU A 173 1.12 2.82 3.21
N GLU A 174 0.11 2.01 2.92
CA GLU A 174 -1.21 2.50 2.49
C GLU A 174 -1.91 3.32 3.57
N ILE A 175 -1.66 3.00 4.83
CA ILE A 175 -2.27 3.68 5.98
C ILE A 175 -1.70 5.10 6.15
N ILE A 176 -0.42 5.27 5.81
CA ILE A 176 0.29 6.55 5.88
C ILE A 176 0.38 7.24 4.52
N ALA A 177 -0.52 6.93 3.60
CA ALA A 177 -0.45 7.47 2.25
C ALA A 177 -0.37 9.00 2.24
N ASP A 178 -1.20 9.69 3.03
CA ASP A 178 -1.15 11.16 3.15
C ASP A 178 0.20 11.70 3.64
N GLN A 179 0.95 10.93 4.43
CA GLN A 179 2.28 11.33 4.89
C GLN A 179 3.30 11.21 3.77
N ILE A 180 3.17 10.15 2.95
CA ILE A 180 3.97 9.98 1.74
C ILE A 180 3.64 11.09 0.73
N LEU A 181 2.38 11.52 0.59
CA LEU A 181 2.06 12.73 -0.20
C LEU A 181 2.82 13.95 0.28
N LYS A 182 2.71 14.24 1.57
CA LYS A 182 3.31 15.42 2.18
C LYS A 182 4.81 15.40 1.98
N PHE A 183 5.43 14.24 2.15
CA PHE A 183 6.84 14.08 1.86
C PHE A 183 7.15 14.46 0.41
N SER A 184 6.41 13.92 -0.55
CA SER A 184 6.64 14.16 -1.97
C SER A 184 6.39 15.59 -2.43
N THR A 185 5.38 16.27 -1.87
CA THR A 185 5.13 17.68 -2.17
C THR A 185 6.21 18.57 -1.57
N ASN A 186 6.63 18.28 -0.33
CA ASN A 186 7.69 19.04 0.33
C ASN A 186 9.07 18.75 -0.25
N SER A 187 9.33 17.56 -0.80
CA SER A 187 10.62 17.24 -1.42
C SER A 187 10.90 18.08 -2.68
N MET A 188 9.86 18.62 -3.31
CA MET A 188 10.03 19.62 -4.38
C MET A 188 10.60 20.94 -3.87
N LEU A 189 10.34 21.27 -2.60
CA LEU A 189 10.82 22.49 -1.94
C LEU A 189 12.13 22.27 -1.18
N VAL A 190 12.38 21.03 -0.75
CA VAL A 190 13.57 20.59 -0.01
C VAL A 190 14.21 19.41 -0.74
N PRO A 191 14.98 19.64 -1.82
CA PRO A 191 15.54 18.57 -2.64
C PRO A 191 16.40 17.57 -1.86
N GLU A 192 17.03 18.00 -0.77
CA GLU A 192 17.85 17.14 0.10
C GLU A 192 17.04 16.06 0.84
N SER A 193 15.71 16.21 0.89
CA SER A 193 14.83 15.20 1.47
C SER A 193 14.70 13.95 0.61
N MET A 194 14.95 14.04 -0.71
CA MET A 194 14.88 12.92 -1.64
C MET A 194 16.12 12.91 -2.54
N ILE A 195 17.00 11.93 -2.31
CA ILE A 195 18.21 11.74 -3.12
C ILE A 195 18.04 10.47 -3.93
N VAL A 196 18.18 10.58 -5.26
CA VAL A 196 18.12 9.45 -6.20
C VAL A 196 19.47 9.32 -6.87
N GLU A 197 20.14 8.21 -6.58
CA GLU A 197 21.39 7.77 -7.18
C GLU A 197 21.13 6.47 -7.95
N GLU A 198 22.15 5.95 -8.65
CA GLU A 198 22.00 4.88 -9.65
C GLU A 198 21.22 3.64 -9.18
N GLU A 199 21.52 3.12 -8.00
CA GLU A 199 20.83 1.94 -7.42
C GLU A 199 20.40 2.23 -5.97
N LEU A 200 20.23 3.50 -5.65
CA LEU A 200 20.02 3.96 -4.29
C LEU A 200 19.05 5.12 -4.25
N ILE A 201 17.99 4.99 -3.45
CA ILE A 201 17.11 6.09 -3.09
C ILE A 201 17.19 6.33 -1.60
N THR A 202 17.39 7.60 -1.23
CA THR A 202 17.29 8.05 0.15
C THR A 202 16.07 8.94 0.31
N LEU A 203 15.18 8.59 1.26
CA LEU A 203 14.08 9.45 1.70
C LEU A 203 14.34 9.88 3.14
N ASN A 204 14.41 11.19 3.39
CA ASN A 204 14.73 11.77 4.69
C ASN A 204 13.57 12.61 5.23
N PHE A 205 12.70 11.98 6.03
CA PHE A 205 11.52 12.61 6.62
C PHE A 205 11.88 13.63 7.71
N ASN A 206 13.11 13.59 8.25
CA ASN A 206 13.57 14.57 9.24
C ASN A 206 13.72 15.99 8.68
N LEU A 207 13.82 16.13 7.35
CA LEU A 207 13.96 17.43 6.69
C LEU A 207 12.61 18.10 6.39
N LEU A 208 11.50 17.44 6.74
CA LEU A 208 10.16 18.00 6.58
C LEU A 208 9.82 18.89 7.78
N ASP A 209 9.69 20.18 7.54
CA ASP A 209 9.15 21.16 8.49
C ASP A 209 7.62 21.28 8.35
N ASP A 210 6.93 20.14 8.48
CA ASP A 210 5.46 20.09 8.50
C ASP A 210 4.99 19.54 9.86
N PRO A 211 4.31 20.34 10.70
CA PRO A 211 3.78 19.88 11.98
C PRO A 211 2.70 18.80 11.85
N LYS A 212 2.10 18.64 10.66
CA LYS A 212 1.16 17.56 10.33
C LYS A 212 1.85 16.32 9.75
N CYS A 213 3.18 16.35 9.59
CA CYS A 213 3.97 15.19 9.27
C CYS A 213 4.44 14.51 10.56
N PHE A 214 3.88 13.34 10.84
CA PHE A 214 4.24 12.56 12.03
C PHE A 214 5.26 11.47 11.74
N ILE A 215 5.62 11.25 10.48
CA ILE A 215 6.69 10.32 10.11
C ILE A 215 8.03 11.03 10.28
N LYS A 216 8.97 10.36 10.95
CA LYS A 216 10.36 10.79 11.12
C LYS A 216 11.31 9.68 10.69
N GLY A 217 12.58 10.02 10.64
CA GLY A 217 13.65 9.11 10.27
C GLY A 217 14.11 9.27 8.82
N LYS A 218 14.97 8.34 8.41
CA LYS A 218 15.59 8.30 7.11
C LYS A 218 15.60 6.85 6.64
N ILE A 219 15.15 6.61 5.41
CA ILE A 219 15.32 5.31 4.77
C ILE A 219 16.27 5.42 3.60
N THR A 220 17.05 4.36 3.40
CA THR A 220 17.89 4.17 2.22
C THR A 220 17.50 2.85 1.59
N ILE A 221 17.03 2.91 0.36
CA ILE A 221 16.57 1.77 -0.41
C ILE A 221 17.65 1.50 -1.44
N SER A 222 18.25 0.32 -1.35
CA SER A 222 19.13 -0.22 -2.38
C SER A 222 18.39 -1.32 -3.14
N PHE A 223 18.51 -1.33 -4.47
CA PHE A 223 17.79 -2.28 -5.31
C PHE A 223 18.64 -2.65 -6.52
N ASN A 224 18.39 -3.84 -7.07
CA ASN A 224 18.97 -4.23 -8.37
C ASN A 224 17.98 -3.86 -9.46
N GLN A 225 18.41 -3.03 -10.41
CA GLN A 225 17.61 -2.73 -11.58
C GLN A 225 17.62 -3.91 -12.55
N LYS A 226 16.46 -4.24 -13.10
CA LYS A 226 16.33 -5.15 -14.24
C LYS A 226 15.46 -4.53 -15.32
N ASP A 227 15.80 -4.85 -16.57
CA ASP A 227 14.92 -4.57 -17.70
C ASP A 227 13.54 -5.17 -17.43
N ASP A 228 12.50 -4.36 -17.64
CA ASP A 228 11.14 -4.81 -17.42
C ASP A 228 10.66 -5.69 -18.58
N THR A 229 10.92 -6.99 -18.47
CA THR A 229 10.49 -8.01 -19.43
C THR A 229 9.20 -8.71 -19.01
N ARG A 230 8.51 -8.21 -17.97
CA ARG A 230 7.26 -8.83 -17.47
C ARG A 230 6.17 -8.70 -18.53
N LEU A 231 5.22 -9.64 -18.53
CA LEU A 231 4.09 -9.60 -19.45
C LEU A 231 3.22 -8.38 -19.18
N THR A 232 2.91 -7.63 -20.24
CA THR A 232 1.92 -6.55 -20.18
C THR A 232 0.50 -7.10 -20.23
N ILE A 233 -0.48 -6.28 -19.83
CA ILE A 233 -1.90 -6.68 -19.85
C ILE A 233 -2.36 -7.08 -21.25
N LYS A 234 -1.92 -6.36 -22.30
CA LYS A 234 -2.24 -6.65 -23.70
C LYS A 234 -1.59 -7.95 -24.20
N GLN A 235 -0.42 -8.30 -23.69
CA GLN A 235 0.26 -9.54 -24.05
C GLN A 235 -0.40 -10.74 -23.37
N ALA A 236 -0.74 -10.59 -22.09
CA ALA A 236 -1.37 -11.65 -21.32
C ALA A 236 -2.83 -11.87 -21.71
N VAL A 237 -3.60 -10.79 -21.91
CA VAL A 237 -5.05 -10.83 -22.14
C VAL A 237 -5.38 -10.29 -23.53
N THR A 238 -5.60 -11.22 -24.47
CA THR A 238 -5.96 -10.93 -25.86
C THR A 238 -7.45 -11.12 -26.15
N ASN A 239 -8.14 -11.93 -25.34
CA ASN A 239 -9.58 -12.13 -25.41
C ASN A 239 -10.25 -11.49 -24.19
N THR A 240 -11.00 -10.41 -24.44
CA THR A 240 -11.70 -9.61 -23.44
C THR A 240 -13.21 -9.87 -23.40
N ASP A 241 -13.74 -10.67 -24.33
CA ASP A 241 -15.12 -11.14 -24.29
C ASP A 241 -15.19 -12.49 -23.57
N LEU A 242 -15.68 -12.46 -22.34
CA LEU A 242 -15.78 -13.64 -21.49
C LEU A 242 -17.00 -14.50 -21.86
N GLY A 243 -17.93 -13.97 -22.66
CA GLY A 243 -19.19 -14.58 -23.02
C GLY A 243 -20.17 -14.64 -21.85
N LYS A 244 -20.87 -15.78 -21.71
CA LYS A 244 -21.78 -16.01 -20.58
C LYS A 244 -21.04 -16.63 -19.40
N ILE A 245 -21.15 -16.01 -18.22
CA ILE A 245 -20.57 -16.48 -16.95
C ILE A 245 -21.68 -16.70 -15.91
N ALA A 246 -21.35 -17.37 -14.80
CA ALA A 246 -22.35 -17.76 -13.80
C ALA A 246 -22.84 -16.59 -12.93
N ASP A 247 -21.96 -15.64 -12.65
CA ASP A 247 -22.20 -14.44 -11.83
C ASP A 247 -21.12 -13.40 -12.12
N ASN A 248 -21.29 -12.19 -11.57
CA ASN A 248 -20.32 -11.10 -11.69
C ASN A 248 -19.31 -11.06 -10.52
N GLN A 249 -19.10 -12.17 -9.81
CA GLN A 249 -18.10 -12.20 -8.74
C GLN A 249 -16.69 -12.13 -9.34
N THR A 250 -15.79 -11.35 -8.73
CA THR A 250 -14.40 -11.15 -9.18
C THR A 250 -13.69 -12.47 -9.49
N LYS A 251 -13.86 -13.48 -8.61
CA LYS A 251 -13.25 -14.80 -8.80
C LYS A 251 -13.77 -15.52 -10.05
N THR A 252 -15.06 -15.43 -10.34
CA THR A 252 -15.69 -16.02 -11.53
C THR A 252 -15.19 -15.35 -12.79
N ILE A 253 -15.16 -14.01 -12.81
CA ILE A 253 -14.65 -13.19 -13.91
C ILE A 253 -13.19 -13.55 -14.22
N LEU A 254 -12.31 -13.53 -13.21
CA LEU A 254 -10.88 -13.78 -13.39
C LEU A 254 -10.56 -15.22 -13.80
N LYS A 255 -11.29 -16.21 -13.28
CA LYS A 255 -11.16 -17.61 -13.73
C LYS A 255 -11.47 -17.74 -15.21
N ARG A 256 -12.60 -17.17 -15.65
CA ARG A 256 -12.99 -17.22 -17.06
C ARG A 256 -11.99 -16.50 -17.96
N LEU A 257 -11.52 -15.33 -17.52
CA LEU A 257 -10.53 -14.56 -18.26
C LEU A 257 -9.20 -15.32 -18.40
N TYR A 258 -8.75 -15.99 -17.33
CA TYR A 258 -7.56 -16.85 -17.36
C TYR A 258 -7.73 -18.01 -18.34
N GLU A 259 -8.84 -18.75 -18.28
CA GLU A 259 -9.12 -19.88 -19.19
C GLU A 259 -9.00 -19.49 -20.67
N LEU A 260 -9.59 -18.34 -21.03
CA LEU A 260 -9.60 -17.84 -22.41
C LEU A 260 -8.23 -17.38 -22.91
N ASN A 261 -7.33 -17.00 -21.99
CA ASN A 261 -6.05 -16.39 -22.30
C ASN A 261 -4.84 -17.23 -21.85
N LYS A 262 -5.08 -18.44 -21.33
CA LYS A 262 -4.05 -19.31 -20.74
C LYS A 262 -2.85 -19.58 -21.65
N SER A 263 -3.07 -19.65 -22.97
CA SER A 263 -2.00 -19.88 -23.95
C SER A 263 -0.93 -18.78 -23.96
N ASN A 264 -1.28 -17.56 -23.54
CA ASN A 264 -0.38 -16.41 -23.48
C ASN A 264 0.41 -16.34 -22.16
N MET A 265 0.07 -17.20 -21.20
CA MET A 265 0.55 -17.17 -19.82
C MET A 265 1.20 -18.52 -19.44
N LYS A 266 2.16 -18.99 -20.25
CA LYS A 266 2.67 -20.38 -20.23
C LYS A 266 3.22 -20.88 -18.89
N ASP A 267 3.64 -19.97 -18.01
CA ASP A 267 4.24 -20.31 -16.71
C ASP A 267 3.51 -19.67 -15.53
N ILE A 268 2.29 -19.16 -15.76
CA ILE A 268 1.49 -18.50 -14.73
C ILE A 268 0.26 -19.35 -14.45
N SER A 269 0.11 -19.79 -13.21
CA SER A 269 -1.07 -20.54 -12.78
C SER A 269 -2.29 -19.63 -12.65
N GLU A 270 -3.48 -20.22 -12.66
CA GLU A 270 -4.73 -19.51 -12.42
C GLU A 270 -4.70 -18.73 -11.09
N GLU A 271 -4.19 -19.36 -10.04
CA GLU A 271 -4.11 -18.74 -8.71
C GLU A 271 -3.15 -17.53 -8.70
N VAL A 272 -1.99 -17.66 -9.35
CA VAL A 272 -1.05 -16.53 -9.49
C VAL A 272 -1.68 -15.42 -10.32
N PHE A 273 -2.38 -15.74 -11.41
CA PHE A 273 -3.09 -14.74 -12.19
C PHE A 273 -4.15 -14.00 -11.35
N ILE A 274 -5.01 -14.74 -10.65
CA ILE A 274 -6.07 -14.15 -9.82
C ILE A 274 -5.48 -13.25 -8.73
N LYS A 275 -4.39 -13.68 -8.07
CA LYS A 275 -3.74 -12.90 -7.02
C LYS A 275 -3.14 -11.58 -7.53
N ASN A 276 -2.73 -11.54 -8.79
CA ASN A 276 -2.03 -10.39 -9.39
C ASN A 276 -2.92 -9.60 -10.37
N THR A 277 -4.22 -9.84 -10.38
CA THR A 277 -5.18 -9.14 -11.26
C THR A 277 -6.33 -8.57 -10.45
N ILE A 278 -6.71 -7.35 -10.75
CA ILE A 278 -7.85 -6.64 -10.14
C ILE A 278 -8.94 -6.54 -11.19
N VAL A 279 -10.19 -6.72 -10.76
CA VAL A 279 -11.38 -6.38 -11.53
C VAL A 279 -12.01 -5.17 -10.87
N ASP A 280 -12.29 -4.15 -11.67
CA ASP A 280 -12.99 -2.95 -11.24
C ASP A 280 -14.17 -2.69 -12.18
N GLN A 281 -15.09 -1.86 -11.70
CA GLN A 281 -16.24 -1.40 -12.44
C GLN A 281 -16.27 0.13 -12.34
N ASP A 282 -16.40 0.81 -13.47
CA ASP A 282 -16.51 2.26 -13.50
C ASP A 282 -17.95 2.73 -13.19
N ASP A 283 -18.17 4.05 -13.18
CA ASP A 283 -19.47 4.64 -12.89
C ASP A 283 -20.53 4.37 -13.97
N ASP A 284 -20.11 4.05 -15.18
CA ASP A 284 -20.98 3.69 -16.31
C ASP A 284 -21.33 2.19 -16.29
N GLY A 285 -20.73 1.44 -15.36
CA GLY A 285 -20.95 0.02 -15.16
C GLY A 285 -20.08 -0.86 -16.06
N GLU A 286 -19.13 -0.30 -16.80
CA GLU A 286 -18.16 -1.04 -17.59
C GLU A 286 -17.13 -1.70 -16.68
N TYR A 287 -16.79 -2.95 -16.99
CA TYR A 287 -15.80 -3.71 -16.24
C TYR A 287 -14.44 -3.59 -16.92
N PHE A 288 -13.40 -3.42 -16.12
CA PHE A 288 -12.03 -3.44 -16.59
C PHE A 288 -11.18 -4.31 -15.68
N ILE A 289 -10.06 -4.76 -16.24
CA ILE A 289 -9.01 -5.43 -15.48
C ILE A 289 -7.73 -4.61 -15.49
N GLN A 290 -6.95 -4.78 -14.45
CA GLN A 290 -5.60 -4.24 -14.32
C GLN A 290 -4.71 -5.23 -13.56
N PHE A 291 -3.41 -5.19 -13.82
CA PHE A 291 -2.46 -5.94 -13.02
C PHE A 291 -2.07 -5.18 -11.76
N VAL A 292 -1.83 -5.92 -10.68
CA VAL A 292 -1.37 -5.35 -9.41
C VAL A 292 0.03 -4.74 -9.63
N ALA A 293 0.18 -3.47 -9.25
CA ALA A 293 1.44 -2.73 -9.34
C ALA A 293 2.52 -3.31 -8.40
N GLY A 294 3.79 -3.10 -8.73
CA GLY A 294 4.92 -3.52 -7.87
C GLY A 294 5.18 -5.04 -7.80
N THR A 295 4.44 -5.87 -8.54
CA THR A 295 4.64 -7.32 -8.52
C THR A 295 5.77 -7.76 -9.45
N SER A 296 6.45 -8.88 -9.16
CA SER A 296 7.49 -9.40 -10.05
C SER A 296 6.95 -10.23 -11.23
N ILE A 297 5.63 -10.36 -11.36
CA ILE A 297 4.99 -11.30 -12.30
C ILE A 297 4.52 -10.58 -13.57
N PHE A 298 3.68 -9.57 -13.40
CA PHE A 298 3.10 -8.81 -14.49
C PHE A 298 3.59 -7.37 -14.47
N LYS A 299 3.62 -6.75 -15.65
CA LYS A 299 3.80 -5.32 -15.76
C LYS A 299 2.47 -4.64 -15.44
N GLY A 300 2.28 -4.34 -14.16
CA GLY A 300 1.22 -3.49 -13.65
C GLY A 300 1.80 -2.21 -13.07
N HIS A 301 1.06 -1.11 -13.21
CA HIS A 301 1.34 0.17 -12.56
C HIS A 301 0.06 0.72 -11.99
N ASP A 302 0.16 1.57 -10.98
CA ASP A 302 -0.93 2.45 -10.63
C ASP A 302 -1.14 3.49 -11.74
N ASP A 303 -2.39 3.87 -12.02
CA ASP A 303 -2.73 4.81 -13.08
C ASP A 303 -1.94 6.12 -12.98
N MET A 304 -1.62 6.55 -11.75
CA MET A 304 -0.86 7.77 -11.56
C MET A 304 0.63 7.59 -11.78
N ALA A 305 1.21 6.47 -11.33
CA ALA A 305 2.60 6.16 -11.62
C ALA A 305 2.80 6.03 -13.13
N ALA A 306 1.84 5.42 -13.82
CA ALA A 306 1.78 5.38 -15.26
C ALA A 306 1.68 6.76 -15.90
N PHE A 307 0.74 7.60 -15.47
CA PHE A 307 0.60 8.97 -15.97
C PHE A 307 1.89 9.77 -15.83
N LEU A 308 2.49 9.73 -14.63
CA LEU A 308 3.75 10.39 -14.31
C LEU A 308 4.94 9.89 -15.13
N ALA A 309 4.93 8.61 -15.49
CA ALA A 309 5.95 7.97 -16.33
C ALA A 309 5.57 7.95 -17.82
N GLU A 310 4.52 8.69 -18.22
CA GLU A 310 3.99 8.76 -19.59
C GLU A 310 3.66 7.39 -20.22
N ILE A 311 3.26 6.43 -19.39
CA ILE A 311 2.80 5.10 -19.81
C ILE A 311 1.35 5.21 -20.32
N ASP A 312 1.08 4.70 -21.52
CA ASP A 312 -0.27 4.69 -22.10
C ASP A 312 -1.23 3.92 -21.19
N SER A 313 -2.35 4.52 -20.79
CA SER A 313 -3.35 3.89 -19.91
C SER A 313 -3.86 2.54 -20.44
N LYS A 314 -3.88 2.35 -21.76
CA LYS A 314 -4.25 1.08 -22.39
C LYS A 314 -3.24 -0.04 -22.12
N ASP A 315 -2.03 0.30 -21.69
CA ASP A 315 -1.01 -0.68 -21.27
C ASP A 315 -1.17 -1.11 -19.81
N ILE A 316 -2.07 -0.47 -19.04
CA ILE A 316 -2.31 -0.74 -17.61
C ILE A 316 -3.70 -1.29 -17.37
N GLN A 317 -4.71 -0.81 -18.11
CA GLN A 317 -6.10 -1.21 -17.98
C GLN A 317 -6.65 -1.76 -19.30
N LEU A 318 -7.51 -2.77 -19.18
CA LEU A 318 -8.16 -3.40 -20.33
C LEU A 318 -9.65 -3.64 -20.04
N PRO A 319 -10.58 -3.10 -20.86
CA PRO A 319 -12.01 -3.34 -20.67
C PRO A 319 -12.35 -4.80 -20.99
N ILE A 320 -13.33 -5.34 -20.27
CA ILE A 320 -13.85 -6.70 -20.46
C ILE A 320 -15.38 -6.69 -20.57
N THR A 321 -15.92 -7.64 -21.32
CA THR A 321 -17.37 -7.76 -21.53
C THR A 321 -17.87 -9.16 -21.18
N PHE A 322 -19.05 -9.24 -20.57
CA PHE A 322 -19.71 -10.52 -20.26
C PHE A 322 -21.21 -10.35 -20.06
N THR A 323 -21.91 -11.48 -20.03
CA THR A 323 -23.31 -11.59 -19.60
C THR A 323 -23.42 -12.62 -18.47
N VAL A 324 -24.41 -12.44 -17.58
CA VAL A 324 -24.75 -13.36 -16.49
C VAL A 324 -26.06 -14.09 -16.83
#